data_AF-A0A7T5USJ2-F1
#
_entry.id   AF-A0A7T5USJ2-F1
#
_cell.length_a   1.000
_cell.length_b   1.000
_cell.length_c   1.000
_cell.angle_alpha   90.00
_cell.angle_beta   90.00
_cell.angle_gamma   90.00
#
_symmetry.space_group_name_H-M   'P 1'
#
loop_
_entity.id
_entity.type
_entity.pdbx_description
1 polymer ?
#
loop_
_entity_poly.entity_id
_entity_poly.type
_entity_poly.pdbx_seq_one_letter_code
_entity_poly.pdbx_strand_id
1 'polypeptide(L)'
;MRKLPPSEQEMRLIEMLVSEAGLTPEEGTLYLRLLQEGSARPGSHPGLAALQRRGMAILSGDDTRIIPVHPRLGIANYYRTWREKTVREINERRIRTDKLILELIPVYEATIEKRMSKEAGR
;
A
#
# COMPACT_ATOMS: atom_id res chain seq x y z
N MET A 1 12.26 28.67 10.08
CA MET A 1 11.59 28.26 11.33
C MET A 1 12.10 26.89 11.74
N ARG A 2 12.77 26.77 12.89
CA ARG A 2 13.17 25.46 13.45
C ARG A 2 11.90 24.70 13.81
N LYS A 3 11.64 23.56 13.19
CA LYS A 3 10.54 22.68 13.57
C LYS A 3 10.88 22.09 14.94
N LEU A 4 10.06 22.37 15.95
CA LEU A 4 10.12 21.66 17.22
C LEU A 4 9.93 20.16 16.95
N PRO A 5 10.61 19.28 17.70
CA PRO A 5 10.36 17.85 17.61
C PRO A 5 8.88 17.57 17.91
N PRO A 6 8.28 16.55 17.28
CA PRO A 6 6.91 16.15 17.59
C PRO A 6 6.78 15.84 19.09
N SER A 7 5.65 16.21 19.67
CA SER A 7 5.28 15.79 21.02
C SER A 7 5.14 14.26 21.09
N GLU A 8 5.24 13.68 22.30
CA GLU A 8 5.03 12.24 22.49
C GLU A 8 3.67 11.76 21.95
N GLN A 9 2.64 12.60 22.05
CA GLN A 9 1.33 12.27 21.52
C GLN A 9 1.34 12.21 20.00
N GLU A 10 2.00 13.17 19.33
CA GLU A 10 2.13 13.16 17.88
C GLU A 10 2.93 11.96 17.40
N MET A 11 4.01 11.60 18.11
CA MET A 11 4.78 10.38 17.82
C MET A 11 3.90 9.13 17.90
N ARG A 12 3.13 8.96 18.98
CA ARG A 12 2.19 7.84 19.13
C ARG A 12 1.15 7.79 18.00
N LEU A 13 0.61 8.94 17.60
CA LEU A 13 -0.34 9.03 16.49
C LEU A 13 0.30 8.65 15.14
N ILE A 14 1.53 9.09 14.89
CA ILE A 14 2.27 8.72 13.68
C ILE A 14 2.55 7.21 13.68
N GLU A 15 2.98 6.64 14.80
CA GLU A 15 3.19 5.19 14.93
C GLU A 15 1.91 4.40 14.62
N MET A 16 0.77 4.81 15.17
CA MET A 16 -0.53 4.19 14.86
C MET A 16 -0.93 4.35 13.38
N LEU A 17 -0.66 5.50 12.77
CA LEU A 17 -0.91 5.73 11.35
C LEU A 17 -0.04 4.81 10.47
N VAL A 18 1.17 4.51 10.92
CA VAL A 18 2.07 3.57 10.23
C VAL A 18 1.60 2.13 10.42
N SER A 19 1.32 1.70 11.67
CA SER A 19 0.98 0.30 11.97
C SER A 19 -0.42 -0.08 11.47
N GLU A 20 -1.41 0.77 11.71
CA GLU A 20 -2.81 0.44 11.45
C GLU A 20 -3.26 0.89 10.06
N ALA A 21 -2.80 2.07 9.62
CA ALA A 21 -3.20 2.65 8.33
C ALA A 21 -2.12 2.52 7.24
N GLY A 22 -1.08 1.70 7.46
CA GLY A 22 -0.07 1.32 6.46
C GLY A 22 0.54 2.52 5.70
N LEU A 23 0.67 3.64 6.39
CA LEU A 23 1.35 4.84 5.91
C LEU A 23 2.86 4.69 6.17
N THR A 24 3.69 5.36 5.39
CA THR A 24 5.10 5.54 5.77
C THR A 24 5.21 6.56 6.92
N PRO A 25 6.32 6.58 7.70
CA PRO A 25 6.52 7.59 8.73
C PRO A 25 6.40 9.03 8.20
N GLU A 26 6.87 9.27 6.98
CA GLU A 26 6.75 10.55 6.29
C GLU A 26 5.31 10.88 5.92
N GLU A 27 4.55 9.92 5.39
CA GLU A 27 3.13 10.08 5.08
C GLU A 27 2.30 10.34 6.34
N GLY A 28 2.54 9.61 7.43
CA GLY A 28 1.87 9.80 8.72
C GLY A 28 2.14 11.18 9.31
N THR A 29 3.40 11.62 9.28
CA THR A 29 3.79 12.97 9.71
C THR A 29 3.11 14.05 8.86
N LEU A 30 3.09 13.85 7.53
CA LEU A 30 2.47 14.79 6.61
C LEU A 30 0.96 14.90 6.81
N TYR A 31 0.29 13.77 7.00
CA TYR A 31 -1.14 13.73 7.24
C TYR A 31 -1.52 14.43 8.55
N LEU A 32 -0.74 14.19 9.62
CA LEU A 32 -0.96 14.86 10.90
C LEU A 32 -0.78 16.38 10.80
N ARG A 33 0.28 16.84 10.10
CA ARG A 33 0.45 18.27 9.82
C ARG A 33 -0.70 18.84 9.01
N LEU A 34 -1.16 18.11 8.00
CA LEU A 34 -2.27 18.55 7.16
C LEU A 34 -3.56 18.71 7.98
N LEU A 35 -3.81 17.82 8.95
CA LEU A 35 -4.92 17.93 9.89
C LEU A 35 -4.81 19.16 10.81
N GLN A 36 -3.59 19.54 11.21
CA GLN A 36 -3.32 20.70 12.06
C GLN A 36 -3.41 22.03 11.29
N GLU A 37 -2.84 22.07 10.08
CA GLU A 37 -2.75 23.26 9.23
C GLU A 37 -4.04 23.47 8.40
N GLY A 38 -4.87 22.43 8.28
CA GLY A 38 -6.15 22.44 7.56
C GLY A 38 -6.04 22.42 6.03
N SER A 39 -4.89 22.80 5.46
CA SER A 39 -4.63 22.71 4.03
C SER A 39 -3.14 22.83 3.68
N ALA A 40 -2.76 22.34 2.49
CA ALA A 40 -1.43 22.52 1.91
C ALA A 40 -1.53 22.93 0.44
N ARG A 41 -0.51 23.60 -0.11
CA ARG A 41 -0.46 23.88 -1.55
C ARG A 41 -0.22 22.58 -2.34
N PRO A 42 -0.91 22.35 -3.47
CA PRO A 42 -0.59 21.26 -4.37
C PRO A 42 0.88 21.28 -4.77
N GLY A 43 1.52 20.10 -4.84
CA GLY A 43 2.94 19.97 -5.20
C GLY A 43 3.95 20.44 -4.15
N SER A 44 3.50 21.00 -3.01
CA SER A 44 4.42 21.46 -1.95
C SER A 44 5.18 20.33 -1.26
N HIS A 45 4.66 19.10 -1.34
CA HIS A 45 5.30 17.90 -0.82
C HIS A 45 4.93 16.67 -1.67
N PRO A 46 5.89 15.81 -2.06
CA PRO A 46 5.62 14.66 -2.92
C PRO A 46 4.65 13.64 -2.28
N GLY A 47 4.64 13.57 -0.95
CA GLY A 47 3.71 12.71 -0.20
C GLY A 47 2.22 13.11 -0.30
N LEU A 48 1.89 14.34 -0.73
CA LEU A 48 0.48 14.76 -0.84
C LEU A 48 -0.28 13.96 -1.89
N ALA A 49 0.38 13.66 -3.03
CA ALA A 49 -0.21 12.82 -4.07
C ALA A 49 -0.49 11.39 -3.57
N ALA A 50 0.34 10.88 -2.66
CA ALA A 50 0.13 9.57 -2.05
C ALA A 50 -1.07 9.58 -1.10
N LEU A 51 -1.19 10.61 -0.25
CA LEU A 51 -2.36 10.79 0.63
C LEU A 51 -3.66 10.96 -0.18
N GLN A 52 -3.62 11.64 -1.33
CA GLN A 52 -4.75 11.74 -2.24
C GLN A 52 -5.15 10.38 -2.84
N ARG A 53 -4.19 9.61 -3.36
CA ARG A 53 -4.47 8.25 -3.89
C ARG A 53 -5.02 7.31 -2.83
N ARG A 54 -4.68 7.52 -1.57
CA ARG A 54 -5.18 6.76 -0.41
C ARG A 54 -6.54 7.25 0.10
N GLY A 55 -7.10 8.32 -0.48
CA GLY A 55 -8.38 8.90 -0.08
C GLY A 55 -8.35 9.62 1.28
N MET A 56 -7.15 10.00 1.74
CA MET A 56 -6.93 10.71 3.02
C MET A 56 -6.82 12.23 2.85
N ALA A 57 -6.60 12.70 1.63
CA ALA A 57 -6.63 14.12 1.27
C ALA A 57 -7.34 14.30 -0.06
N ILE A 58 -7.91 15.48 -0.29
CA ILE A 58 -8.58 15.83 -1.56
C ILE A 58 -8.11 17.20 -2.03
N LEU A 59 -8.20 17.40 -3.34
CA LEU A 59 -8.02 18.72 -3.94
C LEU A 59 -9.30 19.53 -3.67
N SER A 60 -9.16 20.79 -3.24
CA SER A 60 -10.27 21.70 -3.04
C SER A 60 -10.98 21.98 -4.37
N GLY A 61 -12.25 22.39 -4.33
CA GLY A 61 -13.04 22.59 -5.55
C GLY A 61 -12.55 23.75 -6.45
N ASP A 62 -11.66 24.59 -5.95
CA ASP A 62 -10.97 25.65 -6.70
C ASP A 62 -9.55 25.23 -7.15
N ASP A 63 -9.16 23.98 -6.94
CA ASP A 63 -7.86 23.39 -7.26
C ASP A 63 -6.63 24.08 -6.62
N THR A 64 -6.83 24.99 -5.67
CA THR A 64 -5.73 25.78 -5.08
C THR A 64 -5.09 25.12 -3.86
N ARG A 65 -5.79 24.17 -3.22
CA ARG A 65 -5.40 23.59 -1.93
C ARG A 65 -5.67 22.10 -1.87
N ILE A 66 -4.78 21.39 -1.21
CA ILE A 66 -5.04 20.03 -0.75
C ILE A 66 -5.54 20.13 0.69
N ILE A 67 -6.71 19.55 0.96
CA ILE A 67 -7.34 19.54 2.28
C ILE A 67 -7.38 18.11 2.83
N PRO A 68 -7.20 17.92 4.14
CA PRO A 68 -7.32 16.61 4.73
C PRO A 68 -8.79 16.17 4.71
N VAL A 69 -9.01 14.89 4.44
CA VAL A 69 -10.31 14.28 4.69
C VAL A 69 -10.46 14.09 6.20
N HIS A 70 -11.68 14.23 6.73
CA HIS A 70 -11.96 13.96 8.14
C HIS A 70 -11.41 12.57 8.54
N PRO A 71 -10.70 12.41 9.69
CA PRO A 71 -9.99 11.16 10.02
C PRO A 71 -10.84 9.90 9.93
N ARG A 72 -12.09 9.94 10.38
CA ARG A 72 -13.05 8.83 10.25
C ARG A 72 -13.24 8.36 8.80
N LEU A 73 -13.35 9.30 7.86
CA LEU A 73 -13.53 9.01 6.44
C LEU A 73 -12.19 8.66 5.78
N GLY A 74 -11.12 9.39 6.10
CA GLY A 74 -9.78 9.14 5.54
C GLY A 74 -9.27 7.73 5.86
N ILE A 75 -9.43 7.28 7.11
CA ILE A 75 -9.04 5.93 7.54
C ILE A 75 -9.93 4.87 6.87
N ALA A 76 -11.26 5.09 6.83
CA ALA A 76 -12.17 4.15 6.17
C ALA A 76 -11.91 4.02 4.66
N ASN A 77 -11.65 5.13 3.98
CA ASN A 77 -11.31 5.16 2.56
C ASN A 77 -9.98 4.46 2.29
N TYR A 78 -8.99 4.65 3.17
CA TYR A 78 -7.72 3.94 3.08
C TYR A 78 -7.93 2.43 3.15
N TYR A 79 -8.63 1.92 4.17
CA TYR A 79 -8.87 0.48 4.30
C TYR A 79 -9.61 -0.10 3.11
N ARG A 80 -10.59 0.63 2.56
CA ARG A 80 -11.30 0.21 1.35
C ARG A 80 -10.33 0.07 0.16
N THR A 81 -9.53 1.10 -0.08
CA THR A 81 -8.55 1.13 -1.18
C THR A 81 -7.47 0.05 -1.02
N TRP A 82 -6.98 -0.13 0.20
CA TRP A 82 -5.99 -1.15 0.53
C TRP A 82 -6.55 -2.55 0.29
N ARG A 83 -7.76 -2.85 0.79
CA ARG A 83 -8.42 -4.15 0.61
C ARG A 83 -8.62 -4.46 -0.87
N GLU A 84 -9.10 -3.50 -1.65
CA GLU A 84 -9.29 -3.67 -3.10
C GLU A 84 -7.97 -4.01 -3.80
N LYS A 85 -6.88 -3.30 -3.45
CA LYS A 85 -5.54 -3.55 -3.99
C LYS A 85 -5.00 -4.93 -3.59
N THR A 86 -5.06 -5.30 -2.31
CA THR A 86 -4.55 -6.57 -1.80
C THR A 86 -5.29 -7.75 -2.42
N VAL A 87 -6.62 -7.69 -2.54
CA VAL A 87 -7.41 -8.75 -3.19
C VAL A 87 -7.00 -8.91 -4.65
N ARG A 88 -6.80 -7.80 -5.36
CA ARG A 88 -6.34 -7.83 -6.75
C ARG A 88 -4.96 -8.47 -6.88
N GLU A 89 -4.00 -8.06 -6.05
CA GLU A 89 -2.63 -8.62 -6.06
C GLU A 89 -2.61 -10.12 -5.76
N ILE A 90 -3.42 -10.58 -4.81
CA ILE A 90 -3.57 -12.01 -4.49
C ILE A 90 -4.13 -12.77 -5.70
N ASN A 91 -5.18 -12.27 -6.34
CA ASN A 91 -5.78 -12.91 -7.50
C ASN A 91 -4.81 -12.98 -8.68
N GLU A 92 -4.10 -11.89 -8.98
CA GLU A 92 -3.09 -11.86 -10.03
C GLU A 92 -1.93 -12.82 -9.73
N ARG A 93 -1.50 -12.91 -8.46
CA ARG A 93 -0.47 -13.86 -8.04
C ARG A 93 -0.93 -15.31 -8.21
N ARG A 94 -2.18 -15.61 -7.84
CA ARG A 94 -2.77 -16.95 -8.02
C ARG A 94 -2.72 -17.39 -9.48
N ILE A 95 -3.17 -16.53 -10.40
CA ILE A 95 -3.15 -16.82 -11.85
C ILE A 95 -1.72 -17.10 -12.34
N ARG A 96 -0.73 -16.32 -11.90
CA ARG A 96 0.67 -16.56 -12.26
C ARG A 96 1.21 -17.87 -11.69
N THR A 97 0.85 -18.20 -10.46
CA THR A 97 1.23 -19.47 -9.83
C THR A 97 0.59 -20.66 -10.54
N ASP A 98 -0.69 -20.58 -10.89
CA ASP A 98 -1.39 -21.66 -11.61
C ASP A 98 -0.72 -21.93 -12.97
N LYS A 99 -0.34 -20.88 -13.70
CA LYS A 99 0.44 -21.01 -14.95
C LYS A 99 1.79 -21.67 -14.74
N LEU A 100 2.53 -21.24 -13.72
CA LEU A 100 3.83 -21.82 -13.38
C LEU A 100 3.70 -23.32 -13.05
N ILE A 101 2.66 -23.72 -12.32
CA ILE A 101 2.41 -25.13 -12.00
C ILE A 101 2.24 -25.94 -13.30
N LEU A 102 1.41 -25.45 -14.23
CA LEU A 102 1.19 -26.13 -15.51
C LEU A 102 2.47 -26.26 -16.34
N GLU A 103 3.38 -25.28 -16.29
CA GLU A 103 4.68 -25.33 -16.96
C GLU A 103 5.67 -26.30 -16.28
N LEU A 104 5.55 -26.49 -14.96
CA LEU A 104 6.42 -27.40 -14.21
C LEU A 104 6.00 -28.87 -14.31
N ILE A 105 4.72 -29.16 -14.55
CA ILE A 105 4.22 -30.54 -14.67
C ILE A 105 4.99 -31.35 -15.73
N PRO A 106 5.17 -30.89 -16.98
CA PRO A 106 5.92 -31.65 -17.99
C PRO A 106 7.38 -31.91 -17.59
N VAL A 107 8.01 -30.97 -16.90
CA VAL A 107 9.40 -31.12 -16.41
C VAL A 107 9.48 -32.23 -15.36
N TYR A 108 8.50 -32.26 -14.45
CA TYR A 108 8.37 -33.31 -13.45
C TYR A 108 8.13 -34.68 -14.10
N GLU A 109 7.14 -34.76 -14.99
CA GLU A 109 6.77 -36.01 -15.68
C GLU A 109 7.93 -36.59 -16.49
N ALA A 110 8.61 -35.77 -17.30
CA ALA A 110 9.78 -36.20 -18.08
C ALA A 110 10.92 -36.75 -17.19
N THR A 111 11.09 -36.19 -15.99
CA THR A 111 12.08 -36.66 -15.03
C THR A 111 11.72 -38.03 -14.47
N ILE A 112 10.43 -38.24 -14.15
CA ILE A 112 9.91 -39.52 -13.65
C ILE A 112 10.00 -40.61 -14.73
N GLU A 113 9.57 -40.33 -15.95
CA GLU A 113 9.64 -41.28 -17.08
C GLU A 113 11.07 -41.74 -17.36
N LYS A 114 12.03 -40.81 -17.34
CA LYS A 114 13.46 -41.11 -17.53
C LYS A 114 14.00 -42.01 -16.42
N ARG A 115 13.52 -41.86 -15.19
CA ARG A 115 13.93 -42.70 -14.05
C ARG A 115 13.33 -44.09 -14.15
N MET A 116 12.03 -44.19 -14.42
CA MET A 116 11.30 -45.44 -14.66
C MET A 116 11.93 -46.27 -15.79
N SER A 117 12.28 -45.64 -16.91
CA SER A 117 12.89 -46.31 -18.07
C SER A 117 14.29 -46.88 -17.76
N LYS A 118 15.04 -46.24 -16.86
CA LYS A 118 16.35 -46.73 -16.41
C LYS A 118 16.24 -47.89 -15.42
N GLU A 119 15.17 -47.95 -14.64
CA GLU A 119 14.90 -49.03 -13.70
C GLU A 119 14.33 -50.27 -14.40
N ALA A 120 13.55 -50.10 -15.47
CA ALA A 120 13.00 -51.21 -16.27
C ALA A 120 13.98 -51.82 -17.29
N GLY A 121 15.06 -51.12 -17.62
CA GLY A 121 16.12 -51.60 -18.53
C GLY A 121 17.29 -52.32 -17.84
N ARG A 122 17.15 -52.66 -16.56
CA ARG A 122 18.07 -53.49 -15.76
C ARG A 122 17.37 -54.79 -15.40
#